data_AF-A0A497MG11-F1
#
_entry.id   AF-A0A497MG11-F1
#
_cell.length_a   1.000
_cell.length_b   1.000
_cell.length_c   1.000
_cell.angle_alpha   90.00
_cell.angle_beta   90.00
_cell.angle_gamma   90.00
#
_symmetry.space_group_name_H-M   'P 1'
#
loop_
_entity.id
_entity.type
_entity.pdbx_description
1 polymer ?
#
loop_
_entity_poly.entity_id
_entity_poly.type
_entity_poly.pdbx_seq_one_letter_code
_entity_poly.pdbx_strand_id
1 'polypeptide(L)' 'MVEPILDFDLPIFTEWMKRLNPIHLYIGYDNYGKRLPEPPLKKTLKLVRELEKVTEVRSKTLRKAWYER' A
#
# COMPACT_ATOMS: atom_id res chain seq x y z
N MET A 1 5.67 1.48 9.52
CA MET A 1 6.12 1.88 8.16
C MET A 1 6.00 0.64 7.28
N VAL A 2 5.21 0.68 6.20
CA VAL A 2 5.03 -0.46 5.27
C VAL A 2 5.62 -0.06 3.93
N GLU A 3 6.94 -0.24 3.82
CA GLU A 3 7.70 0.12 2.62
C GLU A 3 8.81 -0.91 2.37
N PRO A 4 8.95 -1.43 1.14
CA PRO A 4 7.97 -1.34 0.05
C PRO A 4 6.73 -2.19 0.37
N ILE A 5 5.56 -1.77 -0.13
CA ILE A 5 4.35 -2.59 -0.03
C ILE A 5 4.45 -3.77 -1.01
N LEU A 6 4.34 -4.98 -0.48
CA LEU A 6 4.30 -6.22 -1.26
C LEU A 6 2.86 -6.64 -1.49
N ASP A 7 2.60 -7.53 -2.45
CA ASP A 7 1.25 -7.98 -2.74
C ASP A 7 0.59 -8.58 -1.48
N PHE A 8 -0.66 -8.20 -1.26
CA PHE A 8 -1.40 -8.45 -0.03
C PHE A 8 -2.85 -8.80 -0.33
N ASP A 9 -3.55 -9.46 0.58
CA ASP A 9 -5.02 -9.57 0.46
C ASP A 9 -5.69 -8.27 0.93
N LEU A 10 -6.43 -7.59 0.04
CA LEU A 10 -6.98 -6.26 0.31
C LEU A 10 -7.95 -6.22 1.50
N PRO A 11 -8.99 -7.07 1.59
CA PRO A 11 -9.90 -7.04 2.73
C PRO A 11 -9.18 -7.39 4.05
N ILE A 12 -8.35 -8.44 4.06
CA ILE A 12 -7.63 -8.85 5.28
C ILE A 12 -6.68 -7.75 5.76
N PHE A 13 -5.85 -7.23 4.85
CA PHE A 13 -4.87 -6.21 5.21
C PHE A 13 -5.56 -4.93 5.70
N THR A 14 -6.64 -4.52 5.04
CA THR A 14 -7.42 -3.34 5.46
C THR A 14 -8.01 -3.52 6.85
N GLU A 15 -8.57 -4.70 7.16
CA GLU A 15 -9.11 -5.00 8.49
C GLU A 15 -8.01 -4.93 9.57
N TRP A 16 -6.86 -5.53 9.30
CA TRP A 16 -5.72 -5.51 10.24
C TRP A 16 -5.27 -4.09 10.53
N MET A 17 -5.10 -3.25 9.50
CA MET A 17 -4.69 -1.86 9.68
C MET A 17 -5.75 -1.05 10.45
N LYS A 18 -7.04 -1.29 10.21
CA LYS A 18 -8.14 -0.68 10.98
C LYS A 18 -8.09 -1.09 12.46
N ARG A 19 -7.84 -2.37 12.75
CA ARG A 19 -7.75 -2.90 14.12
C ARG A 19 -6.52 -2.40 14.87
N LEU A 20 -5.40 -2.24 14.18
CA LEU A 20 -4.17 -1.68 14.77
C LEU A 20 -4.28 -0.19 15.06
N ASN A 21 -5.20 0.52 14.40
CA ASN A 21 -5.45 1.96 14.54
C ASN A 21 -4.17 2.81 14.60
N PRO A 22 -3.29 2.74 13.58
CA PRO A 22 -2.06 3.51 13.54
C PRO A 22 -2.35 5.01 13.44
N ILE A 23 -1.46 5.84 14.00
CA ILE A 23 -1.61 7.31 13.93
C ILE A 23 -1.30 7.82 12.51
N HIS A 24 -0.28 7.25 11.86
CA HIS A 24 0.09 7.56 10.47
C HIS A 24 0.61 6.32 9.76
N LEU A 25 0.37 6.22 8.45
CA LEU A 25 0.90 5.16 7.60
C LEU A 25 1.65 5.71 6.40
N TYR A 26 2.78 5.07 6.09
CA TYR A 26 3.54 5.34 4.87
C TYR A 26 3.41 4.13 3.95
N ILE A 27 2.99 4.39 2.71
CA ILE A 27 2.80 3.37 1.66
C ILE A 27 3.58 3.80 0.42
N GLY A 28 4.44 2.91 -0.10
CA GLY A 28 5.27 3.19 -1.26
C GLY A 28 5.78 1.92 -1.92
N TYR A 29 6.13 2.03 -3.20
CA TYR A 29 6.71 0.95 -4.00
C TYR A 29 8.23 0.90 -3.86
N ASP A 30 8.85 -0.14 -4.41
CA ASP A 30 10.30 -0.22 -4.46
C ASP A 30 10.86 0.84 -5.43
N ASN A 31 11.81 1.62 -4.91
CA ASN A 31 12.52 2.66 -5.64
C ASN A 31 13.87 2.19 -6.19
N TYR A 32 14.35 1.00 -5.83
CA TYR A 32 15.69 0.50 -6.21
C TYR A 32 15.68 -0.48 -7.38
N GLY A 33 14.53 -0.68 -8.05
CA GLY A 33 14.42 -1.55 -9.21
C GLY A 33 14.56 -3.04 -8.90
N LYS A 34 14.33 -3.45 -7.65
CA LYS A 34 14.46 -4.83 -7.17
C LYS A 34 13.38 -5.78 -7.68
N ARG A 35 12.42 -5.28 -8.49
CA ARG A 35 11.32 -6.05 -9.09
C ARG A 35 10.60 -6.93 -8.08
N LEU A 36 10.34 -6.36 -6.90
CA LEU A 36 9.61 -7.03 -5.84
C LEU A 36 8.18 -7.35 -6.29
N PRO A 37 7.49 -8.31 -5.65
CA PRO A 37 6.09 -8.58 -5.91
C PRO A 37 5.23 -7.42 -5.38
N GLU A 38 5.26 -6.28 -6.07
CA GLU A 38 4.46 -5.10 -5.79
C GLU A 38 3.01 -5.35 -6.22
N PRO A 39 1.99 -4.99 -5.42
CA PRO A 39 0.60 -5.08 -5.85
C PRO A 39 0.35 -4.16 -7.06
N PRO A 40 -0.69 -4.41 -7.88
CA PRO A 40 -1.06 -3.47 -8.95
C PRO A 40 -1.44 -2.09 -8.41
N LEU A 41 -1.19 -1.03 -9.18
CA LEU A 41 -1.46 0.36 -8.77
C LEU A 41 -2.92 0.55 -8.33
N LYS A 42 -3.86 -0.03 -9.08
CA LYS A 42 -5.29 0.03 -8.75
C LYS A 42 -5.61 -0.60 -7.38
N LYS A 43 -4.90 -1.68 -7.00
CA LYS A 43 -5.07 -2.36 -5.72
C LYS A 43 -4.52 -1.52 -4.58
N THR A 44 -3.36 -0.90 -4.76
CA THR A 44 -2.78 0.02 -3.76
C THR A 44 -3.63 1.27 -3.58
N LEU A 45 -4.14 1.88 -4.65
CA LEU A 45 -5.02 3.04 -4.54
C LEU A 45 -6.33 2.73 -3.81
N LYS A 46 -6.87 1.51 -3.97
CA LYS A 46 -8.03 1.06 -3.17
C LYS A 46 -7.67 0.95 -1.70
N LEU A 47 -6.52 0.38 -1.35
CA LEU A 47 -6.05 0.31 0.03
C LEU A 47 -5.92 1.69 0.65
N VAL A 48 -5.24 2.62 -0.04
CA VAL A 48 -5.07 4.00 0.42
C VAL A 48 -6.42 4.64 0.75
N ARG A 49 -7.38 4.57 -0.19
CA ARG A 49 -8.74 5.11 0.01
C ARG A 49 -9.47 4.51 1.20
N GLU A 50 -9.29 3.22 1.49
CA GLU A 50 -9.94 2.58 2.64
C GLU A 50 -9.28 2.95 3.97
N LEU A 51 -7.96 3.18 3.97
CA LEU A 51 -7.20 3.54 5.16
C LEU A 51 -7.29 5.04 5.48
N GLU A 52 -7.37 5.91 4.46
CA GLU A 52 -7.57 7.36 4.64
C GLU A 52 -8.87 7.70 5.38
N LYS A 53 -9.85 6.78 5.41
CA LYS A 53 -11.09 6.94 6.20
C LYS A 53 -10.88 6.81 7.70
N VAL A 54 -9.76 6.21 8.13
CA VAL A 54 -9.52 5.86 9.54
C VAL A 54 -8.20 6.41 10.09
N THR A 55 -7.21 6.67 9.23
CA THR A 55 -5.87 7.15 9.63
C THR A 55 -5.25 8.03 8.54
N GLU A 56 -4.28 8.86 8.90
CA GLU A 56 -3.52 9.65 7.93
C GLU A 56 -2.58 8.74 7.11
N VAL A 57 -2.81 8.65 5.81
CA VAL A 57 -1.98 7.86 4.89
C VAL A 57 -1.12 8.80 4.05
N ARG A 58 0.20 8.60 4.11
CA ARG A 58 1.19 9.30 3.30
C ARG A 58 1.70 8.38 2.21
N SER A 59 1.27 8.65 0.99
CA SER A 59 1.73 7.93 -0.19
C SER A 59 3.10 8.47 -0.64
N LYS A 60 4.09 7.60 -0.80
CA LYS A 60 5.36 7.93 -1.48
C LYS A 60 5.25 7.59 -2.97
N THR A 61 6.27 6.94 -3.54
CA THR A 61 6.25 6.52 -4.94
C THR A 61 5.15 5.49 -5.17
N LEU A 62 4.11 5.88 -5.89
CA LEU A 62 3.09 5.00 -6.44
C LEU A 62 3.17 5.10 -7.97
N ARG A 63 3.45 3.99 -8.62
CA ARG A 63 3.50 3.83 -10.08
C ARG A 63 2.80 2.53 -10.45
N LYS A 64 2.66 2.23 -11.74
CA LYS A 64 2.34 0.86 -12.16
C LYS A 64 3.41 -0.09 -11.62
N ALA A 65 3.00 -1.26 -11.13
CA ALA A 65 3.94 -2.32 -10.78
C ALA A 65 4.80 -2.67 -12.01
N TRP A 66 6.04 -3.13 -11.81
CA TRP A 66 6.97 -3.34 -12.94
C TRP A 66 6.45 -4.37 -13.97
N TYR A 67 5.53 -5.25 -13.56
CA TYR A 67 4.88 -6.25 -14.41
C TYR A 67 3.47 -5.83 -14.90
N GLU A 68 2.93 -4.71 -14.40
CA GLU A 68 1.60 -4.20 -14.77
C GLU A 68 1.68 -3.50 -16.14
N ARG A 69 0.91 -4.02 -17.11
CA ARG A 69 0.81 -3.45 -18.46
C ARG A 69 -0.22 -2.32 -18.50
#